data_AF-A0A6J5JEB2-F1
#
_entry.id   AF-A0A6J5JEB2-F1
#
_cell.length_a   1.000
_cell.length_b   1.000
_cell.length_c   1.000
_cell.angle_alpha   90.00
_cell.angle_beta   90.00
_cell.angle_gamma   90.00
#
_symmetry.space_group_name_H-M   'P 1'
#
loop_
_entity.id
_entity.type
_entity.pdbx_description
1 polymer ?
#
loop_
_entity_poly.entity_id
_entity_poly.type
_entity_poly.pdbx_seq_one_letter_code
_entity_poly.pdbx_strand_id
1 'polypeptide(L)'
;MLNTLTMTPEQELDARAKAFYLLKKWTSVTFLDHAVSLFRDFLHAYARQLDTPSPNQAELAAAYAGDFLNALARMDQGIETLRQGADKRSAYGAFITGSEKGGELLFGRSAHEVGRTYDPFFHALGVRDTRLSDFEYATGYAEGAWIEELSCQALKCTVGLDFSEYLTYGKRADGGTRVFKHWTYESLFQDPFFPAWRYWPPGRSYPAELPPCPPRNESAAGEVDSDQAIPVEGIWEPWFPAGKVGCPSYFLKGSVAHRYLLEGTNDEQVVRWRLLWEDTRYRDGSIPAEEETYFPPPVALSPLDQAAVADAGKQSTDEQVP
;
A
#
# COMPACT_ATOMS: atom_id res chain seq x y z
N MET A 1 13.59 -19.28 -0.95
CA MET A 1 12.33 -18.84 -1.59
C MET A 1 11.24 -19.77 -1.10
N LEU A 2 10.14 -19.23 -0.55
CA LEU A 2 9.00 -20.05 -0.14
C LEU A 2 8.34 -20.65 -1.38
N ASN A 3 7.98 -21.92 -1.30
CA ASN A 3 7.31 -22.64 -2.38
C ASN A 3 6.24 -23.54 -1.77
N THR A 4 5.00 -23.36 -2.23
CA THR A 4 3.80 -24.05 -1.72
C THR A 4 3.91 -25.57 -1.78
N LEU A 5 4.75 -26.11 -2.67
CA LEU A 5 4.96 -27.54 -2.79
C LEU A 5 6.03 -28.10 -1.84
N THR A 6 6.90 -27.27 -1.28
CA THR A 6 8.07 -27.72 -0.49
C THR A 6 8.11 -27.18 0.94
N MET A 7 7.16 -26.33 1.34
CA MET A 7 7.11 -25.78 2.70
C MET A 7 6.81 -26.87 3.74
N THR A 8 7.42 -26.74 4.92
CA THR A 8 7.00 -27.53 6.09
C THR A 8 5.64 -27.03 6.59
N PRO A 9 4.89 -27.84 7.36
CA PRO A 9 3.61 -27.40 7.93
C PRO A 9 3.73 -26.11 8.76
N GLU A 10 4.81 -25.93 9.50
CA GLU A 10 5.06 -24.74 10.33
C GLU A 10 5.31 -23.50 9.47
N GLN A 11 6.11 -23.65 8.40
CA GLN A 11 6.35 -22.56 7.45
C GLN A 11 5.06 -22.14 6.74
N GLU A 12 4.23 -23.11 6.38
CA GLU A 12 2.93 -22.86 5.75
C GLU A 12 2.00 -22.11 6.70
N LEU A 13 1.89 -22.53 7.95
CA LEU A 13 1.07 -21.86 8.96
C LEU A 13 1.52 -20.40 9.20
N ASP A 14 2.82 -20.16 9.35
CA ASP A 14 3.39 -18.82 9.52
C ASP A 14 3.13 -17.93 8.30
N ALA A 15 3.41 -18.43 7.10
CA ALA A 15 3.20 -17.68 5.86
C ALA A 15 1.71 -17.36 5.63
N ARG A 16 0.81 -18.32 5.91
CA ARG A 16 -0.64 -18.11 5.85
C ARG A 16 -1.09 -17.02 6.81
N ALA A 17 -0.64 -17.05 8.06
CA ALA A 17 -0.98 -16.03 9.07
C ALA A 17 -0.51 -14.63 8.66
N LYS A 18 0.73 -14.53 8.18
CA LYS A 18 1.31 -13.25 7.73
C LYS A 18 0.61 -12.69 6.50
N ALA A 19 0.34 -13.52 5.49
CA ALA A 19 -0.37 -13.10 4.29
C ALA A 19 -1.80 -12.66 4.64
N PHE A 20 -2.53 -13.45 5.43
CA PHE A 20 -3.89 -13.11 5.88
C PHE A 20 -3.93 -11.76 6.61
N TYR A 21 -2.99 -11.52 7.53
CA TYR A 21 -2.88 -10.26 8.25
C TYR A 21 -2.62 -9.07 7.33
N LEU A 22 -1.66 -9.20 6.40
CA LEU A 22 -1.32 -8.11 5.48
C LEU A 22 -2.46 -7.76 4.52
N LEU A 23 -3.17 -8.77 4.00
CA LEU A 23 -4.34 -8.53 3.14
C LEU A 23 -5.44 -7.77 3.88
N LYS A 24 -5.70 -8.10 5.15
CA LYS A 24 -6.64 -7.34 6.00
C LYS A 24 -6.16 -5.91 6.23
N LYS A 25 -4.87 -5.73 6.50
CA LYS A 25 -4.25 -4.43 6.74
C LYS A 25 -4.31 -3.53 5.50
N TRP A 26 -3.87 -4.00 4.33
CA TRP A 26 -3.83 -3.20 3.10
C TRP A 26 -5.20 -2.82 2.55
N THR A 27 -6.26 -3.51 2.98
CA THR A 27 -7.65 -3.19 2.63
C THR A 27 -8.37 -2.42 3.75
N SER A 28 -7.66 -2.00 4.78
CA SER A 28 -8.29 -1.32 5.92
C SER A 28 -8.36 0.20 5.78
N VAL A 29 -9.41 0.79 6.31
CA VAL A 29 -9.54 2.24 6.47
C VAL A 29 -8.35 2.79 7.25
N THR A 30 -7.94 2.17 8.36
CA THR A 30 -6.84 2.70 9.19
C THR A 30 -5.52 2.78 8.42
N PHE A 31 -5.18 1.75 7.63
CA PHE A 31 -3.96 1.76 6.82
C PHE A 31 -4.03 2.80 5.69
N LEU A 32 -5.15 2.86 4.98
CA LEU A 32 -5.32 3.76 3.84
C LEU A 32 -5.41 5.23 4.31
N ASP A 33 -6.08 5.52 5.42
CA ASP A 33 -6.18 6.87 5.99
C ASP A 33 -4.81 7.38 6.49
N HIS A 34 -3.96 6.49 7.01
CA HIS A 34 -2.57 6.81 7.30
C HIS A 34 -1.80 7.20 6.05
N ALA A 35 -1.95 6.43 4.96
CA ALA A 35 -1.31 6.75 3.68
C ALA A 35 -1.76 8.13 3.16
N VAL A 36 -3.07 8.43 3.17
CA VAL A 36 -3.61 9.74 2.79
C VAL A 36 -3.07 10.86 3.67
N SER A 37 -2.87 10.60 4.96
CA SER A 37 -2.31 11.59 5.88
C SER A 37 -0.87 11.97 5.51
N LEU A 38 -0.05 11.02 5.05
CA LEU A 38 1.30 11.32 4.55
C LEU A 38 1.27 12.24 3.31
N PHE A 39 0.35 11.99 2.38
CA PHE A 39 0.16 12.88 1.22
C PHE A 39 -0.39 14.25 1.62
N ARG A 40 -1.30 14.31 2.61
CA ARG A 40 -1.81 15.56 3.17
C ARG A 40 -0.69 16.38 3.82
N ASP A 41 0.22 15.75 4.55
CA ASP A 41 1.38 16.42 5.13
C ASP A 41 2.29 17.01 4.05
N PHE A 42 2.48 16.30 2.94
CA PHE A 42 3.13 16.85 1.75
C PHE A 42 2.42 18.08 1.20
N LEU A 43 1.09 18.05 1.07
CA LEU A 43 0.32 19.19 0.57
C LEU A 43 0.31 20.39 1.52
N HIS A 44 0.36 20.17 2.83
CA HIS A 44 0.56 21.24 3.80
C HIS A 44 1.94 21.88 3.66
N ALA A 45 2.99 21.08 3.43
CA ALA A 45 4.33 21.61 3.18
C ALA A 45 4.40 22.36 1.84
N TYR A 46 3.76 21.84 0.79
CA TYR A 46 3.63 22.50 -0.51
C TYR A 46 2.98 23.88 -0.36
N ALA A 47 1.86 23.96 0.36
CA ALA A 47 1.15 25.22 0.58
C ALA A 47 2.03 26.27 1.27
N ARG A 48 2.79 25.88 2.30
CA ARG A 48 3.75 26.79 2.96
C ARG A 48 4.88 27.20 2.02
N GLN A 49 5.36 26.29 1.18
CA GLN A 49 6.40 26.60 0.21
C GLN A 49 5.93 27.62 -0.83
N LEU A 50 4.64 27.63 -1.19
CA LEU A 50 4.05 28.65 -2.08
C LEU A 50 4.14 30.06 -1.50
N ASP A 51 4.29 30.25 -0.20
CA ASP A 51 4.50 31.58 0.39
C ASP A 51 5.90 32.15 0.07
N THR A 52 6.81 31.31 -0.44
CA THR A 52 8.14 31.72 -0.91
C THR A 52 8.10 32.05 -2.40
N PRO A 53 8.49 33.27 -2.83
CA PRO A 53 8.45 33.66 -4.23
C PRO A 53 9.27 32.74 -5.15
N SER A 54 8.64 32.23 -6.20
CA SER A 54 9.28 31.43 -7.26
C SER A 54 9.06 32.03 -8.66
N PRO A 55 10.02 31.88 -9.62
CA PRO A 55 9.82 32.31 -11.00
C PRO A 55 8.57 31.69 -11.69
N ASN A 56 8.16 30.49 -11.29
CA ASN A 56 7.00 29.75 -11.79
C ASN A 56 5.79 29.77 -10.82
N GLN A 57 5.69 30.79 -9.95
CA GLN A 57 4.67 30.86 -8.89
C GLN A 57 3.23 30.56 -9.36
N ALA A 58 2.81 31.15 -10.49
CA ALA A 58 1.45 30.98 -11.00
C ALA A 58 1.16 29.54 -11.42
N GLU A 59 2.15 28.85 -11.99
CA GLU A 59 2.05 27.44 -12.39
C GLU A 59 2.00 26.53 -11.16
N LEU A 60 2.87 26.77 -10.17
CA LEU A 60 2.87 26.02 -8.91
C LEU A 60 1.54 26.15 -8.16
N ALA A 61 1.00 27.37 -8.06
CA ALA A 61 -0.30 27.61 -7.43
C ALA A 61 -1.45 26.94 -8.20
N ALA A 62 -1.41 26.98 -9.54
CA ALA A 62 -2.41 26.33 -10.39
C ALA A 62 -2.35 24.79 -10.25
N ALA A 63 -1.16 24.20 -10.25
CA ALA A 63 -0.97 22.76 -10.05
C ALA A 63 -1.44 22.32 -8.64
N TYR A 64 -1.15 23.11 -7.61
CA TYR A 64 -1.63 22.85 -6.25
C TYR A 64 -3.17 22.78 -6.21
N ALA A 65 -3.83 23.85 -6.67
CA ALA A 65 -5.29 23.95 -6.60
C ALA A 65 -6.02 23.00 -7.57
N GLY A 66 -5.48 22.82 -8.77
CA GLY A 66 -6.13 22.10 -9.87
C GLY A 66 -5.80 20.62 -9.94
N ASP A 67 -4.60 20.20 -9.53
CA ASP A 67 -4.19 18.81 -9.66
C ASP A 67 -4.04 18.13 -8.30
N PHE A 68 -3.22 18.69 -7.41
CA PHE A 68 -2.88 18.07 -6.13
C PHE A 68 -4.06 18.00 -5.14
N LEU A 69 -4.80 19.10 -4.96
CA LEU A 69 -6.00 19.09 -4.10
C LEU A 69 -7.09 18.17 -4.66
N ASN A 70 -7.22 18.09 -5.98
CA ASN A 70 -8.16 17.17 -6.62
C ASN A 70 -7.76 15.70 -6.45
N ALA A 71 -6.47 15.38 -6.46
CA ALA A 71 -5.97 14.06 -6.11
C ALA A 71 -6.33 13.69 -4.65
N LEU A 72 -6.04 14.59 -3.69
CA LEU A 72 -6.40 14.39 -2.28
C LEU A 72 -7.92 14.20 -2.10
N ALA A 73 -8.73 15.05 -2.73
CA ALA A 73 -10.19 14.97 -2.61
C ALA A 73 -10.74 13.60 -3.06
N ARG A 74 -10.15 12.99 -4.09
CA ARG A 74 -10.51 11.64 -4.54
C ARG A 74 -10.10 10.55 -3.54
N MET A 75 -8.92 10.68 -2.94
CA MET A 75 -8.49 9.76 -1.89
C MET A 75 -9.41 9.84 -0.68
N ASP A 76 -9.72 11.05 -0.20
CA ASP A 76 -10.63 11.29 0.91
C ASP A 76 -12.05 10.78 0.62
N GLN A 77 -12.54 10.94 -0.62
CA GLN A 77 -13.80 10.34 -1.05
C GLN A 77 -13.78 8.81 -0.93
N GLY A 78 -12.67 8.16 -1.31
CA GLY A 78 -12.49 6.72 -1.17
C GLY A 78 -12.54 6.28 0.29
N ILE A 79 -11.80 6.96 1.17
CA ILE A 79 -11.79 6.66 2.62
C ILE A 79 -13.18 6.83 3.23
N GLU A 80 -13.87 7.92 2.91
CA GLU A 80 -15.21 8.17 3.44
C GLU A 80 -16.23 7.13 2.95
N THR A 81 -16.13 6.73 1.69
CA THR A 81 -16.97 5.66 1.13
C THR A 81 -16.74 4.33 1.85
N LEU A 82 -15.49 4.01 2.22
CA LEU A 82 -15.18 2.82 3.02
C LEU A 82 -15.76 2.91 4.44
N ARG A 83 -15.59 4.06 5.12
CA ARG A 83 -16.11 4.29 6.49
C ARG A 83 -17.63 4.15 6.58
N GLN A 84 -18.33 4.52 5.52
CA GLN A 84 -19.79 4.39 5.42
C GLN A 84 -20.25 2.94 5.16
N GLY A 85 -19.33 1.98 5.04
CA GLY A 85 -19.66 0.59 4.74
C GLY A 85 -20.25 0.39 3.35
N ALA A 86 -20.00 1.33 2.45
CA ALA A 86 -20.56 1.35 1.10
C ALA A 86 -19.76 0.45 0.12
N ASP A 87 -19.95 0.65 -1.19
CA ASP A 87 -19.31 -0.16 -2.22
C ASP A 87 -17.77 -0.04 -2.20
N LYS A 88 -17.11 -1.10 -1.70
CA LYS A 88 -15.64 -1.19 -1.61
C LYS A 88 -14.96 -1.04 -2.97
N ARG A 89 -15.58 -1.50 -4.07
CA ARG A 89 -14.99 -1.36 -5.41
C ARG A 89 -14.88 0.11 -5.80
N SER A 90 -15.96 0.87 -5.67
CA SER A 90 -15.95 2.31 -5.94
C SER A 90 -15.00 3.05 -4.99
N ALA A 91 -14.98 2.66 -3.73
CA ALA A 91 -14.13 3.28 -2.71
C ALA A 91 -12.62 3.11 -3.01
N TYR A 92 -12.17 1.87 -3.24
CA TYR A 92 -10.79 1.59 -3.63
C TYR A 92 -10.45 2.20 -5.00
N GLY A 93 -11.39 2.19 -5.95
CA GLY A 93 -11.19 2.84 -7.26
C GLY A 93 -10.96 4.34 -7.16
N ALA A 94 -11.73 5.04 -6.32
CA ALA A 94 -11.55 6.47 -6.08
C ALA A 94 -10.20 6.78 -5.41
N PHE A 95 -9.84 5.97 -4.40
CA PHE A 95 -8.54 6.05 -3.74
C PHE A 95 -7.38 5.88 -4.72
N ILE A 96 -7.37 4.78 -5.48
CA ILE A 96 -6.31 4.44 -6.44
C ILE A 96 -6.17 5.54 -7.49
N THR A 97 -7.28 6.01 -8.05
CA THR A 97 -7.27 7.09 -9.05
C THR A 97 -6.68 8.38 -8.49
N GLY A 98 -6.99 8.72 -7.24
CA GLY A 98 -6.44 9.89 -6.56
C GLY A 98 -4.93 9.76 -6.36
N SER A 99 -4.50 8.64 -5.80
CA SER A 99 -3.08 8.34 -5.54
C SER A 99 -2.24 8.31 -6.81
N GLU A 100 -2.65 7.60 -7.85
CA GLU A 100 -1.94 7.54 -9.14
C GLU A 100 -1.77 8.93 -9.76
N LYS A 101 -2.80 9.77 -9.67
CA LYS A 101 -2.71 11.16 -10.15
C LYS A 101 -1.71 11.96 -9.33
N GLY A 102 -1.67 11.79 -8.00
CA GLY A 102 -0.70 12.41 -7.10
C GLY A 102 0.74 11.97 -7.37
N GLY A 103 0.96 10.66 -7.50
CA GLY A 103 2.26 10.05 -7.80
C GLY A 103 2.80 10.48 -9.17
N GLU A 104 1.97 10.46 -10.21
CA GLU A 104 2.36 10.88 -11.57
C GLU A 104 2.84 12.34 -11.62
N LEU A 105 2.31 13.19 -10.74
CA LEU A 105 2.71 14.59 -10.58
C LEU A 105 4.05 14.77 -9.87
N LEU A 106 4.52 13.79 -9.07
CA LEU A 106 5.75 13.92 -8.28
C LEU A 106 6.89 13.05 -8.79
N PHE A 107 6.58 11.83 -9.17
CA PHE A 107 7.53 10.74 -9.38
C PHE A 107 7.41 10.11 -10.77
N GLY A 108 6.25 10.30 -11.41
CA GLY A 108 5.96 9.74 -12.72
C GLY A 108 6.57 10.49 -13.90
N ARG A 109 6.18 10.05 -15.09
CA ARG A 109 6.72 10.57 -16.35
C ARG A 109 6.42 12.06 -16.52
N SER A 110 5.21 12.48 -16.15
CA SER A 110 4.78 13.87 -16.22
C SER A 110 5.69 14.77 -15.38
N ALA A 111 6.04 14.35 -14.16
CA ALA A 111 6.95 15.10 -13.29
C ALA A 111 8.34 15.29 -13.91
N HIS A 112 8.85 14.26 -14.58
CA HIS A 112 10.13 14.31 -15.29
C HIS A 112 10.06 15.25 -16.50
N GLU A 113 9.00 15.17 -17.31
CA GLU A 113 8.82 15.97 -18.51
C GLU A 113 8.69 17.47 -18.21
N VAL A 114 8.06 17.83 -17.08
CA VAL A 114 7.97 19.24 -16.63
C VAL A 114 9.14 19.68 -15.74
N GLY A 115 10.14 18.81 -15.55
CA GLY A 115 11.38 19.15 -14.83
C GLY A 115 11.24 19.34 -13.32
N ARG A 116 10.18 18.80 -12.69
CA ARG A 116 9.97 18.92 -11.22
C ARG A 116 11.10 18.30 -10.41
N THR A 117 11.72 17.24 -10.94
CA THR A 117 12.92 16.61 -10.39
C THR A 117 14.13 17.55 -10.30
N TYR A 118 14.11 18.69 -10.99
CA TYR A 118 15.19 19.67 -11.02
C TYR A 118 14.78 21.04 -10.45
N ASP A 119 13.52 21.17 -10.01
CA ASP A 119 12.98 22.43 -9.52
C ASP A 119 13.31 22.61 -8.02
N PRO A 120 14.00 23.71 -7.63
CA PRO A 120 14.33 23.99 -6.23
C PRO A 120 13.12 23.99 -5.28
N PHE A 121 11.93 24.35 -5.79
CA PHE A 121 10.69 24.30 -5.02
C PHE A 121 10.41 22.87 -4.53
N PHE A 122 10.51 21.88 -5.42
CA PHE A 122 10.25 20.49 -5.11
C PHE A 122 11.41 19.82 -4.36
N HIS A 123 12.65 20.26 -4.60
CA HIS A 123 13.81 19.83 -3.79
C HIS A 123 13.66 20.19 -2.31
N ALA A 124 13.12 21.38 -2.02
CA ALA A 124 12.83 21.82 -0.65
C ALA A 124 11.78 20.96 0.03
N LEU A 125 10.83 20.39 -0.74
CA LEU A 125 9.84 19.43 -0.27
C LEU A 125 10.39 18.01 -0.15
N GLY A 126 11.62 17.76 -0.62
CA GLY A 126 12.31 16.48 -0.52
C GLY A 126 12.29 15.62 -1.78
N VAL A 127 11.83 16.13 -2.92
CA VAL A 127 11.95 15.42 -4.21
C VAL A 127 13.42 15.32 -4.60
N ARG A 128 13.85 14.15 -5.09
CA ARG A 128 15.22 13.85 -5.55
C ARG A 128 15.18 13.20 -6.93
N ASP A 129 16.34 12.76 -7.43
CA ASP A 129 16.46 12.10 -8.74
C ASP A 129 15.54 10.86 -8.80
N THR A 130 14.63 10.83 -9.76
CA THR A 130 13.52 9.86 -9.84
C THR A 130 13.98 8.51 -10.41
N ARG A 131 15.24 8.12 -10.21
CA ARG A 131 15.74 6.80 -10.58
C ARG A 131 15.51 5.83 -9.44
N LEU A 132 14.80 4.74 -9.71
CA LEU A 132 14.51 3.73 -8.69
C LEU A 132 15.77 3.12 -8.05
N SER A 133 16.91 3.13 -8.77
CA SER A 133 18.20 2.64 -8.29
C SER A 133 18.83 3.48 -7.17
N ASP A 134 18.33 4.70 -6.94
CA ASP A 134 19.00 5.65 -6.06
C ASP A 134 18.54 5.46 -4.60
N PHE A 135 19.50 5.49 -3.66
CA PHE A 135 19.21 5.31 -2.23
C PHE A 135 18.37 6.44 -1.65
N GLU A 136 18.53 7.65 -2.17
CA GLU A 136 17.76 8.84 -1.78
C GLU A 136 16.76 9.21 -2.88
N TYR A 137 15.77 8.35 -3.10
CA TYR A 137 14.72 8.58 -4.09
C TYR A 137 13.78 9.75 -3.73
N ALA A 138 13.44 9.86 -2.44
CA ALA A 138 12.68 10.95 -1.86
C ALA A 138 13.06 11.07 -0.38
N THR A 139 12.94 12.27 0.18
CA THR A 139 13.17 12.55 1.61
C THR A 139 12.05 13.43 2.17
N GLY A 140 11.97 13.54 3.50
CA GLY A 140 11.07 14.49 4.17
C GLY A 140 9.61 14.32 3.75
N TYR A 141 8.96 15.40 3.30
CA TYR A 141 7.56 15.35 2.92
C TYR A 141 7.30 14.55 1.64
N ALA A 142 8.20 14.64 0.65
CA ALA A 142 8.09 13.85 -0.58
C ALA A 142 8.24 12.35 -0.31
N GLU A 143 9.04 11.95 0.68
CA GLU A 143 9.13 10.55 1.09
C GLU A 143 7.81 10.02 1.66
N GLY A 144 7.08 10.85 2.42
CA GLY A 144 5.72 10.52 2.86
C GLY A 144 4.77 10.27 1.68
N ALA A 145 4.79 11.16 0.67
CA ALA A 145 4.02 10.98 -0.56
C ALA A 145 4.42 9.71 -1.33
N TRP A 146 5.70 9.35 -1.33
CA TRP A 146 6.16 8.11 -1.95
C TRP A 146 5.69 6.85 -1.20
N ILE A 147 5.69 6.88 0.13
CA ILE A 147 5.14 5.78 0.95
C ILE A 147 3.63 5.62 0.71
N GLU A 148 2.91 6.74 0.51
CA GLU A 148 1.50 6.71 0.11
C GLU A 148 1.31 6.02 -1.24
N GLU A 149 2.09 6.38 -2.25
CA GLU A 149 2.02 5.74 -3.59
C GLU A 149 2.31 4.23 -3.52
N LEU A 150 3.34 3.82 -2.77
CA LEU A 150 3.62 2.40 -2.54
C LEU A 150 2.47 1.70 -1.80
N SER A 151 1.76 2.41 -0.91
CA SER A 151 0.60 1.88 -0.19
C SER A 151 -0.59 1.67 -1.12
N CYS A 152 -0.79 2.59 -2.06
CA CYS A 152 -1.75 2.43 -3.16
C CYS A 152 -1.40 1.25 -4.07
N GLN A 153 -0.14 1.09 -4.48
CA GLN A 153 0.30 -0.06 -5.28
C GLN A 153 0.06 -1.38 -4.55
N ALA A 154 0.30 -1.44 -3.23
CA ALA A 154 0.00 -2.62 -2.41
C ALA A 154 -1.51 -2.90 -2.36
N LEU A 155 -2.36 -1.87 -2.19
CA LEU A 155 -3.82 -2.00 -2.29
C LEU A 155 -4.23 -2.52 -3.67
N LYS A 156 -3.72 -1.92 -4.75
CA LYS A 156 -4.04 -2.24 -6.15
C LYS A 156 -3.73 -3.71 -6.48
N CYS A 157 -2.57 -4.20 -6.06
CA CYS A 157 -2.22 -5.62 -6.14
C CYS A 157 -3.17 -6.49 -5.28
N THR A 158 -3.48 -6.05 -4.06
CA THR A 158 -4.35 -6.77 -3.12
C THR A 158 -5.77 -6.95 -3.64
N VAL A 159 -6.38 -5.92 -4.22
CA VAL A 159 -7.77 -5.96 -4.70
C VAL A 159 -7.91 -6.36 -6.18
N GLY A 160 -6.79 -6.56 -6.88
CA GLY A 160 -6.75 -7.02 -8.26
C GLY A 160 -7.33 -6.02 -9.27
N LEU A 161 -7.21 -4.71 -9.04
CA LEU A 161 -7.67 -3.67 -9.96
C LEU A 161 -6.53 -3.25 -10.90
N ASP A 162 -6.45 -3.88 -12.08
CA ASP A 162 -5.50 -3.56 -13.16
C ASP A 162 -4.04 -3.41 -12.69
N PHE A 163 -3.60 -4.28 -11.78
CA PHE A 163 -2.20 -4.33 -11.36
C PHE A 163 -1.34 -4.92 -12.48
N SER A 164 -0.81 -4.04 -13.33
CA SER A 164 0.17 -4.38 -14.38
C SER A 164 1.59 -3.97 -14.00
N GLU A 165 1.80 -3.44 -12.79
CA GLU A 165 3.07 -2.84 -12.42
C GLU A 165 4.14 -3.86 -12.08
N TYR A 166 5.37 -3.45 -12.39
CA TYR A 166 6.58 -4.24 -12.39
C TYR A 166 7.04 -4.58 -10.96
N LEU A 167 6.34 -5.51 -10.28
CA LEU A 167 6.98 -6.38 -9.27
C LEU A 167 7.98 -7.36 -9.89
N THR A 168 8.27 -7.21 -11.18
CA THR A 168 9.22 -8.03 -11.93
C THR A 168 10.63 -7.91 -11.34
N TYR A 169 11.50 -8.81 -11.77
CA TYR A 169 12.94 -8.90 -11.47
C TYR A 169 13.37 -9.89 -10.38
N GLY A 170 12.47 -10.78 -9.93
CA GLY A 170 12.91 -12.09 -9.43
C GLY A 170 13.50 -12.91 -10.58
N LYS A 171 14.63 -13.60 -10.37
CA LYS A 171 15.12 -14.60 -11.34
C LYS A 171 14.46 -15.94 -11.05
N ARG A 172 13.88 -16.55 -12.09
CA ARG A 172 13.54 -17.98 -12.09
C ARG A 172 14.82 -18.81 -11.90
N ALA A 173 14.67 -20.06 -11.45
CA ALA A 173 15.80 -20.98 -11.29
C ALA A 173 16.59 -21.22 -12.59
N ASP A 174 15.96 -21.01 -13.75
CA ASP A 174 16.56 -21.12 -15.09
C ASP A 174 17.11 -19.78 -15.64
N GLY A 175 17.11 -18.71 -14.84
CA GLY A 175 17.59 -17.38 -15.24
C GLY A 175 16.54 -16.51 -15.95
N GLY A 176 15.32 -17.00 -16.18
CA GLY A 176 14.22 -16.21 -16.74
C GLY A 176 13.65 -15.15 -15.77
N THR A 177 12.89 -14.18 -16.29
CA THR A 177 12.25 -13.14 -15.46
C THR A 177 10.97 -13.67 -14.79
N ARG A 178 10.82 -13.45 -13.48
CA ARG A 178 9.56 -13.63 -12.74
C ARG A 178 8.67 -12.40 -12.94
N VAL A 179 7.39 -12.65 -13.18
CA VAL A 179 6.36 -11.61 -13.35
C VAL A 179 5.21 -11.94 -12.40
N PHE A 180 4.80 -10.98 -11.58
CA PHE A 180 3.70 -11.13 -10.64
C PHE A 180 2.57 -10.18 -11.01
N LYS A 181 1.34 -10.71 -11.06
CA LYS A 181 0.10 -9.93 -11.28
C LYS A 181 -0.82 -9.93 -10.06
N HIS A 182 -0.54 -10.84 -9.11
CA HIS A 182 -1.26 -11.04 -7.86
C HIS A 182 -0.26 -11.45 -6.79
N TRP A 183 -0.69 -11.41 -5.52
CA TRP A 183 0.13 -11.89 -4.42
C TRP A 183 0.36 -13.41 -4.52
N THR A 184 1.63 -13.78 -4.36
CA THR A 184 2.08 -15.15 -4.04
C THR A 184 2.96 -15.04 -2.79
N TYR A 185 3.32 -16.16 -2.16
CA TYR A 185 4.27 -16.08 -1.04
C TYR A 185 5.64 -15.54 -1.50
N GLU A 186 5.99 -15.73 -2.77
CA GLU A 186 7.20 -15.17 -3.36
C GLU A 186 7.13 -13.64 -3.43
N SER A 187 6.08 -13.07 -4.04
CA SER A 187 5.98 -11.62 -4.22
C SER A 187 5.65 -10.85 -2.93
N LEU A 188 4.85 -11.45 -2.05
CA LEU A 188 4.42 -10.83 -0.80
C LEU A 188 5.56 -10.72 0.23
N PHE A 189 6.50 -11.68 0.23
CA PHE A 189 7.64 -11.72 1.15
C PHE A 189 8.99 -11.38 0.49
N GLN A 190 8.99 -10.99 -0.78
CA GLN A 190 10.22 -10.59 -1.47
C GLN A 190 10.84 -9.33 -0.84
N ASP A 191 12.17 -9.30 -0.75
CA ASP A 191 12.90 -8.08 -0.40
C ASP A 191 12.83 -7.05 -1.54
N PRO A 192 12.79 -5.75 -1.24
CA PRO A 192 12.82 -4.70 -2.24
C PRO A 192 13.96 -4.90 -3.24
N PHE A 193 13.62 -4.88 -4.53
CA PHE A 193 14.63 -4.98 -5.59
C PHE A 193 15.45 -3.70 -5.76
N PHE A 194 14.79 -2.56 -5.56
CA PHE A 194 15.36 -1.23 -5.73
C PHE A 194 15.41 -0.47 -4.41
N PRO A 195 16.43 0.37 -4.16
CA PRO A 195 16.49 1.20 -2.96
C PRO A 195 15.30 2.16 -2.81
N ALA A 196 14.76 2.70 -3.90
CA ALA A 196 13.53 3.50 -3.86
C ALA A 196 12.35 2.72 -3.26
N TRP A 197 12.35 1.39 -3.40
CA TRP A 197 11.29 0.52 -2.90
C TRP A 197 11.61 0.00 -1.49
N ARG A 198 12.52 0.63 -0.73
CA ARG A 198 12.91 0.15 0.61
C ARG A 198 11.75 -0.12 1.58
N TYR A 199 10.62 0.54 1.38
CA TYR A 199 9.40 0.33 2.16
C TYR A 199 8.49 -0.76 1.61
N TRP A 200 8.76 -1.30 0.42
CA TRP A 200 7.88 -2.22 -0.27
C TRP A 200 7.86 -3.64 0.32
N PRO A 201 6.70 -4.30 0.40
CA PRO A 201 5.39 -3.67 0.49
C PRO A 201 5.26 -2.90 1.81
N PRO A 202 4.68 -1.69 1.81
CA PRO A 202 4.58 -0.86 3.01
C PRO A 202 3.76 -1.53 4.09
N GLY A 203 4.15 -1.30 5.34
CA GLY A 203 3.47 -1.86 6.49
C GLY A 203 3.63 -3.38 6.65
N ARG A 204 4.67 -3.98 6.04
CA ARG A 204 5.10 -5.37 6.30
C ARG A 204 5.75 -5.53 7.68
N SER A 205 5.01 -5.14 8.70
CA SER A 205 5.29 -5.30 10.12
C SER A 205 4.16 -6.13 10.73
N TYR A 206 4.51 -6.92 11.74
CA TYR A 206 3.57 -7.82 12.42
C TYR A 206 3.53 -7.47 13.91
N PRO A 207 2.38 -7.62 14.58
CA PRO A 207 2.32 -7.50 16.03
C PRO A 207 3.17 -8.60 16.68
N ALA A 208 3.56 -8.38 17.94
CA ALA A 208 4.34 -9.36 18.70
C ALA A 208 3.64 -10.72 18.78
N GLU A 209 2.31 -10.69 18.91
CA GLU A 209 1.44 -11.86 18.82
C GLU A 209 0.59 -11.75 17.56
N LEU A 210 1.00 -12.46 16.49
CA LEU A 210 0.27 -12.48 15.24
C LEU A 210 -0.99 -13.35 15.36
N PRO A 211 -2.20 -12.81 15.09
CA PRO A 211 -3.40 -13.62 15.08
C PRO A 211 -3.29 -14.75 14.04
N PRO A 212 -3.73 -15.98 14.37
CA PRO A 212 -3.67 -17.09 13.43
C PRO A 212 -4.57 -16.83 12.22
N CYS A 213 -4.14 -17.30 11.04
CA CYS A 213 -5.04 -17.41 9.90
C CYS A 213 -6.17 -18.40 10.24
N PRO A 214 -7.43 -18.12 9.84
CA PRO A 214 -8.52 -19.09 9.99
C PRO A 214 -8.14 -20.49 9.50
N PRO A 215 -8.68 -21.55 10.12
CA PRO A 215 -8.46 -22.90 9.65
C PRO A 215 -8.93 -23.01 8.20
N ARG A 216 -8.26 -23.87 7.44
CA ARG A 216 -8.62 -24.16 6.06
C ARG A 216 -10.09 -24.59 6.01
N ASN A 217 -10.87 -24.02 5.09
CA ASN A 217 -12.21 -24.54 4.83
C ASN A 217 -12.08 -25.87 4.09
N GLU A 218 -12.31 -27.00 4.75
CA GLU A 218 -12.18 -28.34 4.13
C GLU A 218 -13.37 -28.71 3.24
N SER A 219 -14.49 -27.99 3.35
CA SER A 219 -15.69 -28.20 2.55
C SER A 219 -15.51 -27.67 1.13
N ALA A 220 -16.07 -28.40 0.15
CA ALA A 220 -16.20 -27.92 -1.21
C ALA A 220 -17.39 -26.94 -1.40
N ALA A 221 -18.22 -26.76 -0.36
CA ALA A 221 -19.37 -25.87 -0.43
C ALA A 221 -18.92 -24.41 -0.57
N GLY A 222 -19.43 -23.72 -1.60
CA GLY A 222 -19.08 -22.33 -1.88
C GLY A 222 -17.69 -22.14 -2.50
N GLU A 223 -17.05 -23.21 -2.98
CA GLU A 223 -15.87 -23.09 -3.85
C GLU A 223 -16.19 -22.28 -5.11
N VAL A 224 -15.23 -21.46 -5.53
CA VAL A 224 -15.28 -20.72 -6.79
C VAL A 224 -14.10 -21.18 -7.64
N ASP A 225 -14.35 -21.68 -8.83
CA ASP A 225 -13.24 -22.01 -9.74
C ASP A 225 -12.57 -20.72 -10.23
N SER A 226 -11.27 -20.78 -10.56
CA SER A 226 -10.65 -19.72 -11.37
C SER A 226 -11.51 -19.43 -12.61
N ASP A 227 -11.48 -18.19 -13.06
CA ASP A 227 -12.26 -17.67 -14.19
C ASP A 227 -13.77 -17.51 -13.89
N GLN A 228 -14.24 -17.79 -12.66
CA GLN A 228 -15.60 -17.51 -12.20
C GLN A 228 -15.69 -16.23 -11.36
N ALA A 229 -16.89 -15.64 -11.28
CA ALA A 229 -17.13 -14.43 -10.51
C ALA A 229 -17.20 -14.73 -8.99
N ILE A 230 -16.55 -13.87 -8.21
CA ILE A 230 -16.52 -13.95 -6.76
C ILE A 230 -17.87 -13.48 -6.16
N PRO A 231 -18.55 -14.31 -5.35
CA PRO A 231 -19.88 -14.00 -4.85
C PRO A 231 -19.89 -12.99 -3.69
N VAL A 232 -18.84 -13.00 -2.87
CA VAL A 232 -18.66 -12.12 -1.71
C VAL A 232 -17.22 -11.64 -1.63
N GLU A 233 -17.06 -10.38 -1.23
CA GLU A 233 -15.73 -9.80 -1.02
C GLU A 233 -15.07 -10.33 0.26
N GLY A 234 -13.76 -10.48 0.23
CA GLY A 234 -13.02 -11.03 1.37
C GLY A 234 -11.74 -11.72 0.95
N ILE A 235 -11.16 -12.49 1.86
CA ILE A 235 -9.94 -13.24 1.65
C ILE A 235 -10.29 -14.69 1.31
N TRP A 236 -9.74 -15.17 0.21
CA TRP A 236 -9.94 -16.52 -0.32
C TRP A 236 -8.60 -17.24 -0.43
N GLU A 237 -8.60 -18.53 -0.17
CA GLU A 237 -7.44 -19.39 -0.24
C GLU A 237 -7.52 -20.33 -1.45
N PRO A 238 -6.44 -20.46 -2.23
CA PRO A 238 -6.42 -21.37 -3.36
C PRO A 238 -6.16 -22.80 -2.86
N TRP A 239 -6.94 -23.74 -3.37
CA TRP A 239 -6.87 -25.16 -3.05
C TRP A 239 -6.27 -25.96 -4.20
N PHE A 240 -5.21 -26.70 -3.89
CA PHE A 240 -4.52 -27.57 -4.84
C PHE A 240 -4.90 -29.05 -4.67
N PRO A 241 -4.61 -29.88 -5.68
CA PRO A 241 -4.61 -31.33 -5.52
C PRO A 241 -3.78 -31.78 -4.30
N ALA A 242 -4.18 -32.88 -3.67
CA ALA A 242 -3.57 -33.43 -2.45
C ALA A 242 -3.68 -32.54 -1.18
N GLY A 243 -4.58 -31.54 -1.17
CA GLY A 243 -4.93 -30.78 0.03
C GLY A 243 -3.91 -29.71 0.42
N LYS A 244 -3.01 -29.33 -0.50
CA LYS A 244 -2.13 -28.17 -0.32
C LYS A 244 -2.88 -26.87 -0.59
N VAL A 245 -2.39 -25.78 -0.01
CA VAL A 245 -2.94 -24.43 -0.19
C VAL A 245 -1.84 -23.45 -0.60
N GLY A 246 -2.24 -22.35 -1.23
CA GLY A 246 -1.34 -21.29 -1.66
C GLY A 246 -1.45 -20.03 -0.82
N CYS A 247 -0.85 -18.95 -1.31
CA CYS A 247 -1.01 -17.62 -0.77
C CYS A 247 -2.48 -17.19 -0.90
N PRO A 248 -3.14 -16.77 0.19
CA PRO A 248 -4.48 -16.20 0.10
C PRO A 248 -4.49 -14.94 -0.75
N SER A 249 -5.64 -14.63 -1.35
CA SER A 249 -5.88 -13.40 -2.11
C SER A 249 -7.12 -12.71 -1.59
N TYR A 250 -7.13 -11.38 -1.59
CA TYR A 250 -8.34 -10.61 -1.39
C TYR A 250 -9.08 -10.47 -2.72
N PHE A 251 -10.39 -10.70 -2.71
CA PHE A 251 -11.24 -10.49 -3.87
C PHE A 251 -12.37 -9.53 -3.54
N LEU A 252 -12.71 -8.68 -4.50
CA LEU A 252 -13.92 -7.86 -4.46
C LEU A 252 -15.10 -8.66 -5.00
N LYS A 253 -16.31 -8.35 -4.52
CA LYS A 253 -17.52 -8.94 -5.08
C LYS A 253 -17.58 -8.65 -6.59
N GLY A 254 -17.92 -9.68 -7.36
CA GLY A 254 -18.01 -9.63 -8.82
C GLY A 254 -16.67 -9.59 -9.56
N SER A 255 -15.50 -9.58 -8.88
CA SER A 255 -14.24 -9.80 -9.58
C SER A 255 -14.16 -11.24 -10.09
N VAL A 256 -13.43 -11.45 -11.19
CA VAL A 256 -13.12 -12.79 -11.67
C VAL A 256 -12.00 -13.38 -10.81
N ALA A 257 -12.22 -14.58 -10.27
CA ALA A 257 -11.23 -15.32 -9.50
C ALA A 257 -10.03 -15.63 -10.40
N HIS A 258 -8.86 -15.14 -10.06
CA HIS A 258 -7.69 -15.30 -10.91
C HIS A 258 -7.17 -16.76 -10.88
N ARG A 259 -6.36 -17.11 -11.86
CA ARG A 259 -5.55 -18.33 -11.83
C ARG A 259 -4.40 -18.16 -10.83
N TYR A 260 -3.96 -19.23 -10.19
CA TYR A 260 -2.87 -19.15 -9.23
C TYR A 260 -1.51 -19.27 -9.93
N LEU A 261 -0.63 -18.31 -9.69
CA LEU A 261 0.75 -18.34 -10.16
C LEU A 261 1.61 -19.18 -9.21
N LEU A 262 2.14 -20.31 -9.67
CA LEU A 262 2.99 -21.17 -8.84
C LEU A 262 4.29 -20.47 -8.43
N GLU A 263 4.73 -20.68 -7.21
CA GLU A 263 6.03 -20.16 -6.73
C GLU A 263 7.18 -20.76 -7.53
N GLY A 264 8.11 -19.91 -7.95
CA GLY A 264 9.28 -20.30 -8.76
C GLY A 264 9.02 -20.52 -10.26
N THR A 265 7.78 -20.49 -10.75
CA THR A 265 7.46 -20.63 -12.18
C THR A 265 6.45 -19.60 -12.67
N ASN A 266 6.49 -19.25 -13.96
CA ASN A 266 5.47 -18.36 -14.55
C ASN A 266 4.19 -19.13 -14.95
N ASP A 267 3.97 -20.32 -14.39
CA ASP A 267 2.84 -21.16 -14.74
C ASP A 267 1.62 -20.79 -13.89
N GLU A 268 0.53 -20.45 -14.56
CA GLU A 268 -0.76 -20.20 -13.95
C GLU A 268 -1.60 -21.47 -13.95
N GLN A 269 -2.13 -21.84 -12.79
CA GLN A 269 -3.01 -22.99 -12.63
C GLN A 269 -4.44 -22.55 -12.33
N VAL A 270 -5.40 -23.26 -12.94
CA VAL A 270 -6.79 -23.23 -12.49
C VAL A 270 -6.86 -23.90 -11.14
N VAL A 271 -7.33 -23.16 -10.14
CA VAL A 271 -7.50 -23.64 -8.77
C VAL A 271 -8.94 -23.42 -8.34
N ARG A 272 -9.29 -24.00 -7.18
CA ARG A 272 -10.52 -23.66 -6.49
C ARG A 272 -10.21 -22.70 -5.37
N TRP A 273 -10.98 -21.63 -5.28
CA TRP A 273 -10.88 -20.65 -4.22
C TRP A 273 -11.90 -20.95 -3.15
N ARG A 274 -11.45 -20.99 -1.89
CA ARG A 274 -12.30 -21.20 -0.71
C ARG A 274 -12.24 -19.97 0.19
N LEU A 275 -13.39 -19.47 0.60
CA LEU A 275 -13.49 -18.31 1.48
C LEU A 275 -12.86 -18.62 2.84
N LEU A 276 -11.89 -17.79 3.26
CA LEU A 276 -11.33 -17.79 4.62
C LEU A 276 -12.04 -16.78 5.51
N TRP A 277 -12.38 -15.62 4.94
CA TRP A 277 -12.94 -14.50 5.68
C TRP A 277 -13.74 -13.59 4.76
N GLU A 278 -15.01 -13.36 5.09
CA GLU A 278 -15.84 -12.34 4.42
C GLU A 278 -15.51 -10.95 4.98
N ASP A 279 -15.23 -9.99 4.11
CA ASP A 279 -15.01 -8.61 4.54
C ASP A 279 -16.33 -7.88 4.77
N THR A 280 -16.78 -7.93 6.01
CA THR A 280 -17.99 -7.26 6.49
C THR A 280 -17.70 -5.95 7.25
N ARG A 281 -16.43 -5.50 7.27
CA ARG A 281 -16.02 -4.31 8.02
C ARG A 281 -16.78 -3.07 7.55
N TYR A 282 -16.94 -2.14 8.49
CA TYR A 282 -17.55 -0.81 8.32
C TYR A 282 -19.05 -0.80 8.00
N ARG A 283 -19.69 -1.96 7.77
CA ARG A 283 -21.14 -2.06 7.54
C ARG A 283 -21.96 -1.52 8.71
N ASP A 284 -21.41 -1.53 9.92
CA ASP A 284 -22.00 -0.98 11.14
C ASP A 284 -21.42 0.40 11.55
N GLY A 285 -20.55 0.97 10.71
CA GLY A 285 -19.87 2.25 10.96
C GLY A 285 -18.71 2.18 11.97
N SER A 286 -18.35 0.99 12.49
CA SER A 286 -17.24 0.83 13.43
C SER A 286 -15.92 0.51 12.73
N ILE A 287 -14.81 0.97 13.31
CA ILE A 287 -13.46 0.52 12.96
C ILE A 287 -13.16 -0.72 13.80
N PRO A 288 -12.82 -1.86 13.19
CA PRO A 288 -12.49 -3.08 13.93
C PRO A 288 -11.28 -2.91 14.86
N ALA A 289 -11.34 -3.52 16.04
CA ALA A 289 -10.28 -3.42 17.05
C ALA A 289 -8.92 -3.95 16.56
N GLU A 290 -8.89 -4.90 15.61
CA GLU A 290 -7.62 -5.38 15.06
C GLU A 290 -6.83 -4.30 14.31
N GLU A 291 -7.46 -3.21 13.88
CA GLU A 291 -6.76 -2.16 13.13
C GLU A 291 -5.84 -1.31 14.02
N GLU A 292 -6.07 -1.31 15.34
CA GLU A 292 -5.23 -0.60 16.32
C GLU A 292 -3.78 -1.11 16.33
N THR A 293 -3.54 -2.35 15.91
CA THR A 293 -2.20 -2.95 15.89
C THR A 293 -1.47 -2.76 14.55
N TYR A 294 -2.09 -2.11 13.56
CA TYR A 294 -1.52 -1.99 12.23
C TYR A 294 -0.30 -1.09 12.17
N PHE A 295 -0.24 -0.09 13.04
CA PHE A 295 0.93 0.76 13.21
C PHE A 295 1.51 0.56 14.61
N PRO A 296 2.85 0.57 14.75
CA PRO A 296 3.44 0.55 16.07
C PRO A 296 2.93 1.76 16.87
N PRO A 297 2.72 1.62 18.20
CA PRO A 297 2.38 2.76 19.02
C PRO A 297 3.47 3.83 18.85
N PRO A 298 3.10 5.12 18.81
CA PRO A 298 4.07 6.19 18.73
C PRO A 298 5.08 6.00 19.86
N VAL A 299 6.37 5.98 19.53
CA VAL A 299 7.42 5.94 20.54
C VAL A 299 7.21 7.17 21.41
N ALA A 300 6.86 6.97 22.68
CA ALA A 300 6.72 8.06 23.62
C ALA A 300 8.05 8.83 23.59
N LEU A 301 8.01 10.11 23.16
CA LEU A 301 9.18 10.97 23.15
C LEU A 301 9.85 10.87 24.51
N SER A 302 11.15 10.55 24.52
CA SER A 302 11.86 10.43 25.77
C SER A 302 11.79 11.78 26.50
N PRO A 303 11.89 11.82 27.83
CA PRO A 303 11.90 13.09 28.58
C PRO A 303 12.98 14.07 28.09
N LEU A 304 14.05 13.56 27.47
CA LEU A 304 15.11 14.35 26.83
C LEU A 304 14.64 15.02 25.54
N ASP A 305 13.83 14.34 24.72
CA ASP A 305 13.27 14.90 23.49
C ASP A 305 12.16 15.93 23.80
N GLN A 306 11.39 15.71 24.88
CA GLN A 306 10.41 16.68 25.36
C GLN A 306 11.07 17.97 25.88
N ALA A 307 12.24 17.86 26.52
CA ALA A 307 13.00 19.01 26.96
C ALA A 307 13.59 19.81 25.77
N ALA A 308 14.04 19.14 24.71
CA ALA A 308 14.54 19.81 23.50
C ALA A 308 13.44 20.58 22.75
N VAL A 309 12.22 20.02 22.68
CA VAL A 309 11.06 20.71 22.07
C VAL A 309 10.60 21.89 22.94
N ALA A 310 10.65 21.77 24.26
CA ALA A 310 10.32 22.86 25.18
C ALA A 310 11.37 24.00 25.20
N ASP A 311 12.63 23.70 24.94
CA ASP A 311 13.72 24.70 24.87
C ASP A 311 13.71 25.47 23.54
N ALA A 312 13.40 24.79 22.43
CA ALA A 312 13.18 25.43 21.13
C ALA A 312 11.98 26.40 21.14
N GLY A 313 10.92 26.07 21.90
CA GLY A 313 9.76 26.96 22.09
C GLY A 313 10.06 28.21 22.93
N LYS A 314 11.07 28.17 23.80
CA LYS A 314 11.48 29.33 24.62
C LYS A 314 12.45 30.26 23.89
N GLN A 315 13.33 29.73 23.05
CA GLN A 315 14.24 30.55 22.23
C GLN A 315 13.49 31.36 21.17
N SER A 316 12.30 30.92 20.72
CA SER A 316 11.45 31.69 19.80
C SER A 316 10.69 32.85 20.45
N THR A 317 10.56 32.90 21.78
CA THR A 317 9.80 33.96 22.49
C THR A 317 10.65 35.10 23.02
N ASP A 318 11.98 34.95 23.08
CA ASP A 318 12.89 35.99 23.62
C ASP A 318 13.49 36.91 22.53
N GLU A 319 13.19 36.71 21.24
CA GLU A 319 13.69 37.56 20.14
C GLU A 319 12.66 38.58 19.60
N GLN A 320 11.56 38.83 20.32
CA GLN A 320 10.58 39.88 19.98
C GLN A 320 10.14 40.71 21.18
N VAL A 321 11.01 41.58 21.70
CA VAL A 321 10.64 42.80 22.43
C VAL A 321 11.67 43.88 22.08
N PRO A 322 11.26 45.12 21.70
CA PRO A 322 12.00 46.02 20.81
C PRO A 322 13.27 46.66 21.37
#